data_AF-A0A958IIK2-F1
#
_entry.id   AF-A0A958IIK2-F1
#
_cell.length_a   1.000
_cell.length_b   1.000
_cell.length_c   1.000
_cell.angle_alpha   90.00
_cell.angle_beta   90.00
_cell.angle_gamma   90.00
#
_symmetry.space_group_name_H-M   'P 1'
#
loop_
_entity.id
_entity.type
_entity.pdbx_description
1 polymer ?
#
loop_
_entity_poly.entity_id
_entity_poly.type
_entity_poly.pdbx_seq_one_letter_code
_entity_poly.pdbx_strand_id
1 'polypeptide(L)' 'MIHKENNQKITFSGNVVEIRDCKDGNCLKILLKPEYLNIHMNSSSEIHLGDQLEINCEVKIVSTVPSIGIANNDLDE' A
#
# COMPACT_ATOMS: atom_id res chain seq x y z
N MET A 1 -22.39 -0.97 -19.53
CA MET A 1 -21.35 -0.15 -18.85
C MET A 1 -20.22 -1.10 -18.45
N ILE A 2 -19.12 -1.10 -19.19
CA ILE A 2 -18.01 -2.07 -18.98
C ILE A 2 -17.19 -1.57 -17.80
N HIS A 3 -17.17 -2.32 -16.69
CA HIS A 3 -16.20 -2.07 -15.61
C HIS A 3 -14.85 -2.55 -16.13
N LYS A 4 -14.00 -1.62 -16.58
CA LYS A 4 -12.59 -1.93 -16.85
C LYS A 4 -11.94 -2.20 -15.51
N GLU A 5 -11.55 -3.46 -15.27
CA GLU A 5 -10.67 -3.79 -14.16
C GLU A 5 -9.33 -3.06 -14.38
N ASN A 6 -9.05 -2.08 -13.53
CA ASN A 6 -7.80 -1.34 -13.58
C ASN A 6 -6.81 -2.03 -12.64
N ASN A 7 -6.11 -3.03 -13.16
CA ASN A 7 -5.04 -3.71 -12.44
C ASN A 7 -3.78 -2.83 -12.53
N GLN A 8 -3.50 -2.10 -11.45
CA GLN A 8 -2.31 -1.27 -11.38
C GLN A 8 -1.24 -2.00 -10.57
N LYS A 9 -0.04 -2.11 -11.15
CA LYS A 9 1.15 -2.52 -10.40
C LYS A 9 1.64 -1.32 -9.61
N ILE A 10 1.76 -1.49 -8.30
CA ILE A 10 2.27 -0.48 -7.38
C ILE A 10 3.48 -1.06 -6.66
N THR A 11 4.52 -0.24 -6.53
CA THR A 11 5.73 -0.57 -5.79
C THR A 11 5.77 0.29 -4.54
N PHE A 12 5.92 -0.36 -3.37
CA PHE A 12 6.14 0.31 -2.10
C PHE A 12 7.56 0.04 -1.64
N SER A 13 8.26 1.09 -1.18
CA SER A 13 9.60 0.96 -0.62
C SER A 13 9.60 1.52 0.79
N GLY A 14 10.12 0.76 1.75
CA GLY A 14 10.14 1.18 3.15
C GLY A 14 11.00 0.31 4.04
N ASN A 15 11.13 0.73 5.30
CA ASN A 15 11.94 0.01 6.28
C ASN A 15 11.05 -0.80 7.21
N VAL A 16 11.48 -2.01 7.57
CA VAL A 16 10.80 -2.83 8.58
C VAL A 16 11.02 -2.22 9.95
N VAL A 17 9.93 -1.90 10.65
CA VAL A 17 9.95 -1.28 11.98
C VAL A 17 9.37 -2.17 13.07
N GLU A 18 8.69 -3.26 12.69
CA GLU A 18 8.10 -4.23 13.63
C GLU A 18 8.02 -5.60 12.94
N ILE A 19 8.34 -6.66 13.67
CA ILE A 19 8.17 -8.06 13.27
C ILE A 19 7.47 -8.78 14.41
N ARG A 20 6.39 -9.50 14.11
CA ARG A 20 5.65 -10.33 15.05
C ARG A 20 5.40 -11.70 14.46
N ASP A 21 5.56 -12.73 15.28
CA ASP A 21 5.14 -14.09 14.92
C ASP A 21 3.60 -14.15 14.83
N CYS A 22 3.12 -14.76 13.76
CA CYS A 22 1.71 -14.98 13.46
C CYS A 22 1.48 -16.48 13.23
N LYS A 23 0.23 -16.94 13.36
CA LYS A 23 -0.11 -18.38 13.36
C LYS A 23 0.45 -19.15 12.14
N ASP A 24 0.60 -18.48 11.01
CA ASP A 24 1.04 -19.07 9.73
C ASP A 24 2.26 -18.35 9.11
N GLY A 25 3.06 -17.63 9.90
CA GLY A 25 4.26 -16.93 9.41
C GLY A 25 4.59 -15.66 10.20
N ASN A 26 5.03 -14.62 9.50
CA ASN A 26 5.45 -13.35 10.11
C ASN A 26 4.53 -12.20 9.70
N CYS A 27 4.17 -11.37 10.66
CA CYS A 27 3.51 -10.10 10.44
C CYS A 27 4.55 -8.97 10.55
N LEU A 28 4.70 -8.20 9.47
CA LEU A 28 5.66 -7.09 9.35
C LEU A 28 4.93 -5.76 9.34
N LYS A 29 5.52 -4.74 9.97
CA LYS A 29 5.13 -3.34 9.81
C LYS A 29 6.24 -2.59 9.10
N ILE A 30 5.89 -1.93 7.99
CA ILE A 30 6.85 -1.28 7.09
C ILE A 30 6.53 0.21 7.02
N LEU A 31 7.51 1.05 7.32
CA LEU A 31 7.38 2.50 7.26
C LEU A 31 7.64 2.99 5.83
N LEU A 32 6.61 3.53 5.18
CA LEU A 32 6.66 4.10 3.82
C LEU A 32 6.82 5.63 3.81
N LYS A 33 6.62 6.30 4.96
CA LYS A 33 6.60 7.76 5.18
C LYS A 33 5.56 8.51 4.29
N PRO A 34 4.52 9.12 4.87
CA PRO A 34 4.20 9.23 6.30
C PRO A 34 3.47 8.01 6.87
N GLU A 35 3.14 7.02 6.02
CA GLU A 35 2.26 5.91 6.39
C GLU A 35 3.02 4.61 6.70
N TYR A 36 2.27 3.63 7.23
CA TYR A 36 2.75 2.27 7.47
C TYR A 36 1.96 1.27 6.62
N LEU A 37 2.65 0.26 6.13
CA LEU A 37 2.06 -0.91 5.50
C LEU A 37 2.22 -2.12 6.43
N ASN A 38 1.12 -2.83 6.70
CA ASN A 38 1.16 -4.10 7.43
C ASN A 38 1.12 -5.24 6.43
N ILE A 39 2.06 -6.18 6.52
CA ILE A 39 2.16 -7.32 5.61
C ILE A 39 2.15 -8.61 6.43
N HIS A 40 1.33 -9.57 6.00
CA HIS A 40 1.40 -10.94 6.51
C HIS A 40 2.14 -11.80 5.48
N MET A 41 3.25 -12.39 5.90
CA MET A 41 4.09 -13.24 5.07
C MET A 41 4.00 -14.69 5.55
N ASN A 42 3.48 -15.57 4.70
CA ASN A 42 3.35 -16.99 4.99
C ASN A 42 4.66 -17.77 4.74
N SER A 43 5.78 -17.09 4.50
CA SER A 43 7.07 -17.68 4.15
C SER A 43 8.15 -17.22 5.12
N SER A 44 9.01 -18.16 5.50
CA SER A 44 10.17 -17.94 6.37
C SER A 44 11.33 -17.31 5.59
N SER A 45 11.12 -16.13 5.03
CA SER A 45 12.23 -15.30 4.56
C SER A 45 12.91 -14.66 5.77
N GLU A 46 14.24 -14.72 5.84
CA GLU A 46 15.00 -13.99 6.85
C GLU A 46 14.85 -12.49 6.59
N ILE A 47 14.05 -11.84 7.43
CA ILE A 47 13.79 -10.40 7.42
C ILE A 47 14.07 -9.89 8.82
N HIS A 48 14.78 -8.78 8.92
CA HIS A 48 15.22 -8.19 10.16
C HIS A 48 14.67 -6.77 10.35
N LEU A 49 14.65 -6.31 11.60
CA LEU A 49 14.31 -4.92 11.90
C LEU A 49 15.34 -4.00 11.25
N GLY A 50 14.84 -2.94 10.60
CA GLY A 50 15.65 -1.99 9.86
C GLY A 50 15.91 -2.35 8.40
N ASP A 51 15.59 -3.57 7.96
CA ASP A 51 15.74 -3.95 6.56
C ASP A 51 14.89 -3.06 5.66
N GLN A 52 15.48 -2.65 4.54
CA GLN A 52 14.77 -1.93 3.49
C GLN A 52 14.15 -2.94 2.52
N LEU A 53 12.83 -2.89 2.37
CA LEU A 53 12.08 -3.78 1.49
C LEU A 53 11.48 -3.00 0.32
N GLU A 54 11.47 -3.66 -0.84
CA GLU A 54 10.69 -3.24 -2.01
C GLU A 54 9.57 -4.27 -2.24
N ILE A 55 8.32 -3.82 -2.16
CA ILE A 55 7.12 -4.65 -2.30
C ILE A 55 6.44 -4.28 -3.61
N ASN A 56 6.48 -5.21 -4.55
CA ASN A 56 5.79 -5.11 -5.83
C ASN A 56 4.45 -5.85 -5.73
N CYS A 57 3.33 -5.14 -5.79
CA CYS A 57 2.00 -5.74 -5.71
C CYS A 57 1.07 -5.27 -6.83
N GLU A 58 0.08 -6.09 -7.13
CA GLU A 58 -1.02 -5.76 -8.05
C GLU A 58 -2.22 -5.32 -7.21
N VAL A 59 -2.64 -4.08 -7.38
CA VAL A 59 -3.79 -3.52 -6.68
C VAL A 59 -4.99 -3.51 -7.62
N LYS A 60 -6.06 -4.16 -7.18
CA LYS A 60 -7.37 -4.12 -7.84
C LYS A 60 -8.22 -3.03 -7.18
N ILE A 61 -8.40 -1.92 -7.88
CA ILE A 61 -9.31 -0.86 -7.45
C ILE A 61 -10.73 -1.23 -7.88
N VAL A 62 -11.57 -1.62 -6.92
CA VAL A 62 -12.96 -2.06 -7.19
C VAL A 62 -13.89 -0.86 -7.42
N SER A 63 -13.67 0.23 -6.67
CA SER A 63 -14.37 1.49 -6.87
C SER A 63 -13.55 2.65 -6.29
N THR A 64 -13.72 3.82 -6.88
CA THR A 64 -13.24 5.09 -6.32
C THR A 64 -14.45 6.00 -6.13
N VAL A 65 -14.58 6.62 -4.97
CA VAL A 65 -15.51 7.74 -4.80
C VAL A 65 -14.76 9.00 -5.25
N PRO A 66 -15.17 9.67 -6.33
CA PRO A 66 -14.54 10.93 -6.69
C PRO A 66 -14.74 11.92 -5.54
N SER A 67 -13.65 12.49 -5.07
CA SER A 67 -13.71 13.68 -4.21
C SER A 67 -14.39 14.76 -5.04
N ILE A 68 -15.52 15.30 -4.58
CA ILE A 68 -16.11 16.49 -5.20
C ILE A 68 -15.12 17.63 -4.95
N GLY A 69 -14.22 17.85 -5.90
CA GLY A 69 -13.43 19.06 -5.94
C GLY A 69 -14.42 20.21 -6.05
N ILE A 70 -14.43 21.09 -5.05
CA ILE A 70 -15.04 22.40 -5.19
C ILE A 70 -14.25 23.05 -6.33
N ALA A 71 -14.80 23.02 -7.54
CA ALA A 71 -14.32 23.88 -8.60
C ALA A 71 -14.57 25.29 -8.08
N ASN A 72 -13.51 25.93 -7.58
CA ASN A 72 -13.52 27.38 -7.43
C ASN A 72 -13.72 27.90 -8.85
N ASN A 73 -14.96 28.30 -9.16
CA ASN A 73 -15.22 29.12 -10.32
C ASN A 73 -14.41 30.40 -10.07
N ASP A 74 -13.27 30.52 -10.74
CA ASP A 74 -12.68 31.81 -11.00
C ASP A 74 -13.71 32.55 -11.86
N LEU A 75 -14.53 33.35 -11.17
CA LEU A 75 -15.34 34.40 -11.77
C LEU A 75 -14.35 35.44 -12.29
N ASP A 76 -13.90 35.28 -13.52
CA ASP A 76 -13.37 36.40 -14.30
C ASP A 76 -14.52 37.40 -14.50
N GLU A 77 -14.37 38.58 -13.89
CA GLU A 77 -15.19 39.79 -14.11
C GLU A 77 -15.17 40.27 -15.57
#